data_AF-A0A7S1VPC4-F1
#
_entry.id   AF-A0A7S1VPC4-F1
#
_cell.length_a   1.000
_cell.length_b   1.000
_cell.length_c   1.000
_cell.angle_alpha   90.00
_cell.angle_beta   90.00
_cell.angle_gamma   90.00
#
_symmetry.space_group_name_H-M   'P 1'
#
loop_
_entity.id
_entity.type
_entity.pdbx_description
1 polymer ?
#
loop_
_entity_poly.entity_id
_entity_poly.type
_entity_poly.pdbx_seq_one_letter_code
_entity_poly.pdbx_strand_id
1 'polypeptide(L)'
;TDSNNTAAVVPELYKLVQEENWSKVRERAEKFPSEANYVDLITGLTPLHLAVICRKTGNPRERLGAIKALLQAAPSSALTKTITTGFTPLHYAAQVVDLSNMD
;
A
#
# COMPACT_ATOMS: atom_id res chain seq x y z
N THR A 1 -17.52 -25.05 -20.83
CA THR A 1 -17.11 -25.37 -19.45
C THR A 1 -16.16 -24.29 -19.06
N ASP A 2 -16.75 -23.19 -18.59
CA ASP A 2 -16.04 -21.94 -18.50
C ASP A 2 -15.56 -21.86 -17.07
N SER A 3 -14.31 -22.29 -16.88
CA SER A 3 -13.58 -22.13 -15.65
C SER A 3 -13.50 -20.63 -15.36
N ASN A 4 -14.47 -20.14 -14.60
CA ASN A 4 -14.54 -18.79 -14.04
C ASN A 4 -13.28 -18.54 -13.23
N ASN A 5 -12.25 -18.06 -13.91
CA ASN A 5 -11.05 -17.49 -13.34
C ASN A 5 -11.45 -16.19 -12.65
N THR A 6 -11.88 -16.28 -11.39
CA THR A 6 -12.15 -15.15 -10.51
C THR A 6 -10.80 -14.54 -10.12
N ALA A 7 -10.16 -13.86 -11.07
CA ALA A 7 -9.11 -12.92 -10.73
C ALA A 7 -9.76 -11.86 -9.83
N ALA A 8 -9.45 -11.90 -8.53
CA ALA A 8 -9.96 -10.93 -7.57
C ALA A 8 -9.72 -9.53 -8.12
N VAL A 9 -10.80 -8.76 -8.33
CA VAL A 9 -10.72 -7.42 -8.92
C VAL A 9 -9.81 -6.57 -8.05
N VAL A 10 -8.68 -6.15 -8.59
CA VAL A 10 -7.72 -5.27 -7.91
C VAL A 10 -8.43 -3.93 -7.61
N PRO A 11 -8.56 -3.54 -6.33
CA PRO A 11 -9.25 -2.30 -5.97
C PRO A 11 -8.59 -1.07 -6.54
N GLU A 12 -9.40 -0.04 -6.78
CA GLU A 12 -8.91 1.23 -7.31
C GLU A 12 -7.91 1.89 -6.36
N LEU A 13 -8.14 1.83 -5.04
CA LEU A 13 -7.18 2.32 -4.06
C LEU A 13 -5.78 1.70 -4.25
N TYR A 14 -5.69 0.40 -4.52
CA TYR A 14 -4.41 -0.28 -4.71
C TYR A 14 -3.69 0.24 -5.96
N LYS A 15 -4.42 0.44 -7.07
CA LYS A 15 -3.89 1.00 -8.31
C LYS A 15 -3.39 2.43 -8.13
N LEU A 16 -4.16 3.28 -7.44
CA LEU A 16 -3.78 4.66 -7.14
C LEU A 16 -2.48 4.76 -6.34
N VAL A 17 -2.21 3.78 -5.46
CA VAL A 17 -0.94 3.70 -4.73
C VAL A 17 0.21 3.30 -5.66
N GLN A 18 -0.02 2.37 -6.61
CA GLN A 18 0.98 1.98 -7.61
C GLN A 18 1.34 3.16 -8.55
N GLU A 19 0.36 4.00 -8.86
CA GLU A 19 0.51 5.23 -9.64
C GLU A 19 1.08 6.40 -8.84
N GLU A 20 1.30 6.23 -7.54
CA GLU A 20 1.75 7.28 -6.61
C GLU A 20 0.84 8.53 -6.60
N ASN A 21 -0.47 8.34 -6.84
CA ASN A 21 -1.46 9.41 -6.84
C ASN A 21 -1.96 9.73 -5.42
N TRP A 22 -1.05 10.24 -4.57
CA TRP A 22 -1.26 10.36 -3.13
C TRP A 22 -2.51 11.15 -2.71
N SER A 23 -2.86 12.19 -3.46
CA SER A 23 -4.09 12.95 -3.22
C SER A 23 -5.33 12.08 -3.39
N LYS A 24 -5.44 11.35 -4.51
CA LYS A 24 -6.56 10.43 -4.74
C LYS A 24 -6.54 9.22 -3.81
N VAL A 25 -5.36 8.73 -3.42
CA VAL A 25 -5.23 7.65 -2.43
C VAL A 25 -5.89 8.06 -1.11
N ARG A 26 -5.59 9.27 -0.62
CA ARG A 26 -6.22 9.79 0.59
C ARG A 26 -7.74 9.85 0.46
N GLU A 27 -8.26 10.48 -0.59
CA GLU A 27 -9.71 10.60 -0.80
C GLU A 27 -10.39 9.23 -0.93
N ARG A 28 -9.76 8.27 -1.62
CA ARG A 28 -10.29 6.93 -1.82
C ARG A 28 -10.27 6.13 -0.52
N ALA A 29 -9.22 6.24 0.30
CA ALA A 29 -9.14 5.56 1.59
C ALA A 29 -10.23 6.04 2.56
N GLU A 30 -10.54 7.34 2.53
CA GLU A 30 -11.64 7.92 3.33
C GLU A 30 -13.02 7.43 2.85
N LYS A 31 -13.25 7.33 1.53
CA LYS A 31 -14.54 6.92 0.95
C LYS A 31 -14.77 5.40 0.92
N PHE A 32 -13.71 4.61 0.77
CA PHE A 32 -13.76 3.16 0.58
C PHE A 32 -12.72 2.46 1.48
N PRO A 33 -12.86 2.54 2.81
CA PRO A 33 -11.84 2.07 3.75
C PRO A 33 -11.58 0.55 3.67
N SER A 34 -12.56 -0.24 3.21
CA SER A 34 -12.39 -1.68 3.00
C SER A 34 -11.32 -2.01 1.95
N GLU A 35 -11.11 -1.14 0.95
CA GLU A 35 -10.07 -1.32 -0.07
C GLU A 35 -8.66 -1.25 0.54
N ALA A 36 -8.48 -0.58 1.69
CA ALA A 36 -7.19 -0.46 2.35
C ALA A 36 -6.70 -1.79 2.97
N ASN A 37 -7.61 -2.74 3.21
CA ASN A 37 -7.29 -4.10 3.65
C ASN A 37 -7.01 -5.08 2.51
N TYR A 38 -7.03 -4.62 1.25
CA TYR A 38 -6.68 -5.47 0.13
C TYR A 38 -5.28 -6.07 0.30
N VAL A 39 -5.16 -7.35 -0.01
CA VAL A 39 -3.90 -8.09 -0.02
C VAL A 39 -3.73 -8.67 -1.42
N ASP A 40 -2.68 -8.25 -2.10
CA ASP A 40 -2.32 -8.82 -3.40
C ASP A 40 -2.01 -10.31 -3.25
N LEU A 41 -2.69 -11.15 -4.03
CA LEU A 41 -2.62 -12.60 -3.86
C LEU A 41 -1.29 -13.22 -4.28
N ILE A 42 -0.48 -12.48 -5.06
CA ILE A 42 0.80 -12.97 -5.56
C ILE A 42 1.93 -12.61 -4.59
N THR A 43 1.90 -11.40 -4.04
CA THR A 43 3.00 -10.84 -3.24
C THR A 43 2.68 -10.73 -1.76
N GLY A 44 1.40 -10.71 -1.39
CA GLY A 44 0.93 -10.37 -0.05
C GLY A 44 1.03 -8.88 0.27
N LEU A 45 1.33 -8.03 -0.71
CA LEU A 45 1.44 -6.59 -0.50
C LEU A 45 0.05 -5.98 -0.31
N THR A 46 -0.02 -5.07 0.66
CA THR A 46 -1.20 -4.23 0.89
C THR A 46 -0.97 -2.84 0.31
N PRO A 47 -2.01 -2.00 0.15
CA PRO A 47 -1.84 -0.58 -0.13
C PRO A 47 -0.82 0.10 0.80
N LEU A 48 -0.79 -0.27 2.09
CA LEU A 48 0.14 0.31 3.05
C LEU A 48 1.61 -0.10 2.78
N HIS A 49 1.86 -1.35 2.38
CA HIS A 49 3.21 -1.77 1.97
C HIS A 49 3.70 -0.93 0.79
N LEU A 50 2.87 -0.83 -0.26
CA LEU A 50 3.22 -0.09 -1.46
C LEU A 50 3.44 1.40 -1.15
N ALA A 51 2.60 2.03 -0.32
CA ALA A 51 2.77 3.44 0.04
C ALA A 51 4.08 3.74 0.78
N VAL A 52 4.64 2.75 1.50
CA VAL A 52 5.95 2.87 2.17
C VAL A 52 7.11 2.73 1.19
N ILE A 53 6.98 1.80 0.23
CA ILE A 53 8.01 1.41 -0.73
C ILE A 53 8.08 2.38 -1.92
N CYS A 54 6.94 2.84 -2.44
CA CYS A 54 6.85 3.73 -3.59
C CYS A 54 7.33 5.14 -3.24
N ARG A 55 8.37 5.60 -3.95
CA ARG A 55 9.04 6.90 -3.75
C ARG A 55 9.43 7.56 -5.06
N LYS A 56 8.93 7.09 -6.20
CA LYS A 56 9.42 7.50 -7.52
C LYS A 56 9.01 8.93 -7.83
N THR A 57 7.81 9.31 -7.41
CA THR A 57 7.16 10.56 -7.84
C THR A 57 6.28 11.12 -6.75
N GLY A 58 6.52 12.36 -6.36
CA GLY A 58 5.57 13.13 -5.58
C GLY A 58 6.13 13.79 -4.33
N ASN A 59 5.30 14.63 -3.75
CA ASN A 59 5.58 15.38 -2.54
C ASN A 59 5.59 14.42 -1.33
N PRO A 60 6.70 14.30 -0.58
CA PRO A 60 6.77 13.43 0.60
C PRO A 60 5.67 13.70 1.64
N ARG A 61 5.17 14.94 1.72
CA ARG A 61 4.07 15.31 2.62
C ARG A 61 2.73 14.72 2.18
N GLU A 62 2.46 14.68 0.88
CA GLU A 62 1.24 14.09 0.35
C GLU A 62 1.24 12.58 0.56
N ARG A 63 2.37 11.92 0.29
CA ARG A 63 2.54 10.49 0.59
C ARG A 63 2.35 10.20 2.08
N LEU A 64 2.92 11.03 2.96
CA LEU A 64 2.70 10.87 4.40
C LEU A 64 1.23 11.02 4.78
N GLY A 65 0.51 11.94 4.14
CA GLY A 65 -0.94 12.08 4.29
C GLY A 65 -1.70 10.83 3.85
N ALA A 66 -1.33 10.26 2.70
CA ALA A 66 -1.91 9.01 2.19
C ALA A 66 -1.63 7.81 3.12
N ILE A 67 -0.39 7.67 3.62
CA ILE A 67 -0.03 6.61 4.59
C ILE A 67 -0.88 6.72 5.86
N LYS A 68 -1.08 7.93 6.38
CA LYS A 68 -1.94 8.16 7.54
C LYS A 68 -3.39 7.77 7.26
N ALA A 69 -3.92 8.14 6.10
CA ALA A 69 -5.29 7.79 5.71
C ALA A 69 -5.46 6.26 5.56
N LEU A 70 -4.49 5.57 4.96
CA LEU A 70 -4.49 4.10 4.84
C LEU A 70 -4.45 3.42 6.21
N LEU A 71 -3.61 3.91 7.14
CA LEU A 71 -3.55 3.39 8.52
C LEU A 71 -4.85 3.63 9.29
N GLN A 72 -5.49 4.79 9.11
CA GLN A 72 -6.77 5.09 9.74
C GLN A 72 -7.90 4.20 9.19
N ALA A 73 -7.92 3.98 7.88
CA ALA A 73 -8.91 3.13 7.22
C ALA A 73 -8.76 1.65 7.57
N ALA A 74 -7.52 1.17 7.71
CA ALA A 74 -7.22 -0.23 7.95
C ALA A 74 -6.01 -0.41 8.89
N PRO A 75 -6.18 -0.23 10.21
CA PRO A 75 -5.08 -0.38 11.17
C PRO A 75 -4.44 -1.77 11.17
N SER A 76 -5.24 -2.81 10.93
CA SER A 76 -4.79 -4.20 10.83
C SER A 76 -3.77 -4.42 9.72
N SER A 77 -3.82 -3.62 8.65
CA SER A 77 -2.90 -3.73 7.51
C SER A 77 -1.43 -3.47 7.89
N ALA A 78 -1.18 -2.81 9.03
CA ALA A 78 0.16 -2.56 9.56
C ALA A 78 0.85 -3.83 10.08
N LEU A 79 0.09 -4.88 10.36
CA LEU A 79 0.59 -6.16 10.86
C LEU A 79 0.62 -7.24 9.77
N THR A 80 0.03 -6.98 8.61
CA THR A 80 0.03 -7.92 7.48
C THR A 80 1.45 -8.20 7.04
N LYS A 81 1.77 -9.47 6.81
CA LYS A 81 3.05 -9.93 6.27
C LYS A 81 2.91 -10.22 4.79
N THR A 82 3.93 -9.85 4.01
CA THR A 82 4.06 -10.28 2.61
C THR A 82 4.25 -11.79 2.51
N ILE A 83 3.88 -12.35 1.37
CA ILE A 83 4.09 -13.78 1.06
C ILE A 83 5.57 -14.03 0.76
N THR A 84 6.20 -13.13 0.01
CA THR A 84 7.55 -13.35 -0.54
C THR A 84 8.67 -13.20 0.49
N THR A 85 8.51 -12.28 1.45
CA THR A 85 9.56 -11.96 2.44
C THR A 85 9.10 -12.12 3.88
N GLY A 86 7.79 -12.28 4.13
CA GLY A 86 7.25 -12.27 5.49
C GLY A 86 7.34 -10.91 6.19
N PHE A 87 7.67 -9.85 5.46
CA PHE A 87 7.85 -8.51 6.00
C PHE A 87 6.52 -7.79 6.17
N THR A 88 6.44 -6.98 7.22
CA THR A 88 5.35 -6.04 7.44
C THR A 88 5.71 -4.67 6.84
N PRO A 89 4.76 -3.72 6.75
CA PRO A 89 5.07 -2.37 6.31
C PRO A 89 6.19 -1.70 7.13
N LEU A 90 6.28 -2.01 8.44
CA LEU A 90 7.33 -1.48 9.30
C LEU A 90 8.74 -1.99 8.93
N HIS A 91 8.86 -3.26 8.55
CA HIS A 91 10.15 -3.81 8.09
C HIS A 91 10.65 -3.06 6.85
N TYR A 92 9.77 -2.80 5.89
CA TYR A 92 10.10 -1.98 4.72
C TYR A 92 10.41 -0.53 5.09
N ALA A 93 9.68 0.07 6.03
CA ALA A 93 9.96 1.44 6.46
C ALA A 93 11.36 1.57 7.05
N ALA A 94 11.79 0.61 7.86
CA ALA A 94 13.12 0.60 8.49
C ALA A 94 14.25 0.43 7.46
N GLN A 95 14.09 -0.46 6.47
CA GLN A 95 15.09 -0.65 5.41
C GLN A 95 15.31 0.61 4.57
N VAL A 96 14.25 1.37 4.33
CA VAL A 96 14.36 2.55 3.46
C VAL A 96 15.00 3.75 4.18
N VAL A 97 14.99 3.80 5.51
CA VAL A 97 15.64 4.89 6.27
C VAL A 97 17.17 4.81 6.17
N ASP A 98 17.73 3.61 5.94
CA ASP A 98 19.18 3.39 5.95
C ASP A 98 19.89 3.85 4.65
N LEU A 99 19.15 3.98 3.54
CA LEU A 99 19.74 4.31 2.22
C LEU A 99 19.78 5.82 1.91
N SER A 100 19.17 6.67 2.72
CA SER A 100 19.18 8.13 2.52
C SER A 100 20.25 8.87 3.32
N ASN A 101 21.04 8.16 4.14
CA ASN A 101 22.08 8.74 5.00
C ASN A 101 23.51 8.26 4.64
N MET A 102 23.68 7.61 3.49
CA MET A 102 24.99 7.25 2.94
C MET A 102 25.29 8.12 1.71
N ASP A 103 25.48 9.43 1.92
CA ASP A 103 26.21 10.35 1.03
C ASP A 103 26.66 11.57 1.84
#